data_AF-A0A246K484-F1
#
_entry.id   AF-A0A246K484-F1
#
_cell.length_a   1.000
_cell.length_b   1.000
_cell.length_c   1.000
_cell.angle_alpha   90.00
_cell.angle_beta   90.00
_cell.angle_gamma   90.00
#
_symmetry.space_group_name_H-M   'P 1'
#
loop_
_entity.id
_entity.type
_entity.pdbx_description
1 polymer ?
#
loop_
_entity_poly.entity_id
_entity_poly.type
_entity_poly.pdbx_seq_one_letter_code
_entity_poly.pdbx_strand_id
1 'polypeptide(L)'
;MDRAGRIAGVAILGGLALTLALIAAVGPPEPGASAPAITRVEVPPASPPILRRCRTITVSDPGCEAAWEAKRQHFFGKKGDA
;
A
#
# COMPACT_ATOMS: atom_id res chain seq x y z
N MET A 1 -25.70 33.16 16.75
CA MET A 1 -24.50 32.46 16.25
C MET A 1 -23.82 33.39 15.27
N ASP A 2 -22.59 33.80 15.55
CA ASP A 2 -21.82 34.67 14.66
C ASP A 2 -21.57 33.97 13.30
N ARG A 3 -21.42 34.75 12.21
CA ARG A 3 -21.19 34.21 10.87
C ARG A 3 -19.95 33.32 10.83
N ALA A 4 -18.89 33.68 11.55
CA ALA A 4 -17.68 32.87 11.65
C ALA A 4 -17.95 31.52 12.31
N GLY A 5 -18.78 31.48 13.35
CA GLY A 5 -19.17 30.24 14.02
C GLY A 5 -20.00 29.30 13.15
N ARG A 6 -20.86 29.84 12.27
CA ARG A 6 -21.61 29.02 11.30
C ARG A 6 -20.70 28.44 10.22
N ILE A 7 -19.76 29.23 9.71
CA ILE A 7 -18.79 28.76 8.71
C ILE A 7 -17.90 27.67 9.29
N ALA A 8 -17.39 27.86 10.51
CA ALA A 8 -16.59 26.86 11.20
C ALA A 8 -17.36 25.54 11.41
N GLY A 9 -18.63 25.63 11.82
CA GLY A 9 -19.48 24.45 12.01
C GLY A 9 -19.69 23.66 10.71
N VAL A 10 -19.98 24.35 9.59
CA VAL A 10 -20.18 23.70 8.29
C VAL A 10 -18.87 23.07 7.78
N ALA A 11 -17.74 23.74 7.97
CA ALA A 11 -16.44 23.22 7.55
C ALA A 11 -16.07 21.92 8.30
N ILE A 12 -16.32 21.87 9.61
CA ILE A 12 -16.05 20.68 10.44
C ILE A 12 -16.93 19.51 10.01
N LEU A 13 -18.24 19.75 9.83
CA LEU A 13 -19.18 18.72 9.38
C LEU A 13 -18.83 18.19 7.98
N GLY A 14 -18.50 19.09 7.05
CA GLY A 14 -18.09 18.71 5.70
C GLY A 14 -16.79 17.89 5.69
N GLY A 15 -15.79 18.31 6.45
CA GLY A 15 -14.53 17.59 6.57
C GLY A 15 -14.69 16.20 7.19
N LEU A 16 -15.52 16.08 8.23
CA LEU A 16 -15.81 14.79 8.86
C LEU A 16 -16.53 13.85 7.88
N ALA A 17 -17.53 14.35 7.16
CA ALA A 17 -18.26 13.56 6.15
C ALA A 17 -17.35 13.07 5.02
N LEU A 18 -16.46 13.94 4.52
CA LEU A 18 -15.50 13.57 3.47
C LEU A 18 -14.51 12.50 3.97
N THR A 19 -14.02 12.64 5.20
CA THR A 19 -13.10 11.65 5.81
C THR A 19 -13.77 10.29 5.94
N LEU A 20 -15.02 10.25 6.40
CA LEU A 20 -15.81 9.01 6.50
C LEU A 20 -16.07 8.39 5.13
N ALA A 21 -16.35 9.19 4.10
CA ALA A 21 -16.54 8.70 2.73
C ALA A 21 -15.27 8.04 2.17
N LEU A 22 -14.09 8.63 2.46
CA LEU A 22 -12.81 8.04 2.05
C LEU A 22 -12.51 6.74 2.79
N ILE A 23 -12.79 6.67 4.10
CA ILE A 23 -12.62 5.44 4.88
C ILE A 23 -13.55 4.34 4.35
N ALA A 24 -14.79 4.68 3.97
CA ALA A 24 -15.72 3.72 3.38
C ALA A 24 -15.28 3.26 1.98
N ALA A 25 -14.79 4.18 1.15
CA ALA A 25 -14.32 3.86 -0.21
C ALA A 25 -13.02 3.03 -0.21
N VAL A 26 -12.14 3.26 0.77
CA VAL A 26 -10.87 2.53 0.95
C VAL A 26 -11.01 1.41 2.00
N GLY A 27 -12.24 1.13 2.43
CA GLY A 27 -12.54 0.13 3.45
C GLY A 27 -11.90 -1.21 3.13
N PRO A 28 -11.56 -2.02 4.15
CA PRO A 28 -11.00 -3.35 3.92
C PRO A 28 -11.91 -4.12 2.97
N PRO A 29 -11.35 -4.90 2.03
CA PRO A 29 -12.18 -5.70 1.14
C PRO A 29 -13.16 -6.53 1.99
N GLU A 30 -14.44 -6.55 1.59
CA GLU A 30 -15.50 -7.33 2.25
C GLU A 30 -14.93 -8.68 2.72
N PRO A 31 -15.18 -9.14 3.96
CA PRO A 31 -14.76 -10.47 4.39
C PRO A 31 -15.41 -11.53 3.48
N GLY A 32 -14.69 -11.97 2.45
CA GLY A 32 -15.22 -12.82 1.39
C GLY A 32 -15.16 -12.24 -0.03
N ALA A 33 -14.69 -11.00 -0.22
CA ALA A 33 -14.19 -10.52 -1.50
C ALA A 33 -13.03 -11.44 -1.89
N SER A 34 -13.36 -12.45 -2.68
CA SER A 34 -12.41 -13.44 -3.15
C SER A 34 -11.28 -12.66 -3.79
N ALA A 35 -10.06 -12.81 -3.26
CA ALA A 35 -8.87 -12.44 -4.02
C ALA A 35 -9.07 -13.00 -5.43
N PRO A 36 -8.73 -12.25 -6.51
CA PRO A 36 -8.85 -12.78 -7.87
C PRO A 36 -8.20 -14.16 -7.82
N ALA A 37 -8.94 -15.19 -8.24
CA ALA A 37 -8.54 -16.57 -8.07
C ALA A 37 -7.18 -16.73 -8.75
N ILE A 38 -6.10 -16.58 -7.98
CA ILE A 38 -4.77 -16.96 -8.41
C ILE A 38 -4.90 -18.46 -8.43
N THR A 39 -5.16 -19.01 -9.61
CA THR A 39 -5.00 -20.44 -9.82
C THR A 39 -3.59 -20.75 -9.37
N ARG A 40 -3.46 -21.32 -8.17
CA ARG A 40 -2.22 -21.94 -7.74
C ARG A 40 -2.04 -23.07 -8.75
N VAL A 41 -1.25 -22.80 -9.78
CA VAL A 41 -0.60 -23.86 -10.52
C VAL A 41 0.22 -24.56 -9.46
N GLU A 42 -0.18 -25.79 -9.11
CA GLU A 42 0.63 -26.69 -8.32
C GLU A 42 1.92 -26.90 -9.13
N VAL A 43 2.91 -26.05 -8.89
CA VAL A 43 4.25 -26.23 -9.45
C VAL A 43 4.77 -27.48 -8.74
N PRO A 44 5.07 -28.58 -9.47
CA PRO A 44 5.68 -29.76 -8.87
C PRO A 44 6.89 -29.32 -8.05
N PRO A 45 7.19 -29.94 -6.89
CA PRO A 45 8.30 -29.53 -6.04
C PRO A 45 9.53 -29.37 -6.93
N ALA A 46 9.93 -28.11 -7.11
CA ALA A 46 10.91 -27.75 -8.11
C ALA A 46 12.18 -28.54 -7.79
N SER A 47 12.67 -29.33 -8.75
CA SER A 47 13.82 -30.20 -8.50
C SER A 47 14.95 -29.37 -7.89
N PRO A 48 15.64 -29.85 -6.83
CA PRO A 48 16.63 -29.10 -6.08
C PRO A 48 17.65 -28.29 -6.92
N PRO A 49 18.10 -28.71 -8.13
CA PRO A 49 18.98 -27.89 -8.95
C PRO A 49 18.39 -26.54 -9.39
N ILE A 50 17.09 -26.43 -9.66
CA ILE A 50 16.50 -25.17 -10.14
C ILE A 50 16.33 -24.16 -9.00
N LEU A 51 16.02 -24.67 -7.79
CA LEU A 51 15.99 -23.86 -6.57
C LEU A 51 17.38 -23.37 -6.16
N ARG A 52 18.46 -24.14 -6.42
CA ARG A 52 19.83 -23.65 -6.22
C ARG A 52 20.17 -22.48 -7.14
N ARG A 53 19.67 -22.47 -8.39
CA ARG A 53 19.86 -21.33 -9.31
C ARG A 53 19.17 -20.06 -8.80
N CYS A 54 17.91 -20.15 -8.36
CA CYS A 54 17.19 -18.98 -7.83
C CYS A 54 17.82 -18.42 -6.55
N ARG A 55 18.47 -19.26 -5.74
CA ARG A 55 19.20 -18.83 -4.53
C ARG A 55 20.52 -18.09 -4.79
N THR A 56 20.91 -17.87 -6.05
CA THR A 56 22.21 -17.24 -6.35
C THR A 56 22.13 -15.71 -6.47
N ILE A 57 20.93 -15.12 -6.58
CA ILE A 57 20.73 -13.67 -6.49
C ILE A 57 20.13 -13.32 -5.13
N THR A 58 20.75 -13.81 -4.05
CA THR A 58 20.41 -13.41 -2.68
C THR A 58 21.45 -12.48 -2.06
N VAL A 59 22.46 -12.08 -2.83
CA VAL A 59 23.39 -11.03 -2.39
C VAL A 59 22.68 -9.72 -2.56
N SER A 60 22.45 -9.02 -1.45
CA SER A 60 21.95 -7.65 -1.46
C SER A 60 22.99 -6.79 -2.19
N ASP A 61 22.64 -6.34 -3.39
CA ASP A 61 23.46 -5.39 -4.14
C ASP A 61 23.20 -3.99 -3.57
N PRO A 62 24.20 -3.33 -2.97
CA PRO A 62 23.97 -2.05 -2.30
C PRO A 62 23.52 -0.96 -3.30
N GLY A 63 23.85 -1.08 -4.58
CA GLY A 63 23.39 -0.17 -5.63
C GLY A 63 21.89 -0.35 -5.93
N CYS A 64 21.44 -1.60 -6.02
CA CYS A 64 20.04 -1.95 -6.21
C CYS A 64 19.17 -1.46 -5.04
N GLU A 65 19.60 -1.70 -3.80
CA GLU A 65 18.90 -1.24 -2.60
C GLU A 65 18.82 0.30 -2.55
N ALA A 66 19.92 0.98 -2.87
CA ALA A 66 19.94 2.44 -2.92
C ALA A 66 19.00 2.99 -4.01
N ALA A 67 18.99 2.38 -5.20
CA ALA A 67 18.10 2.77 -6.29
C ALA A 67 16.62 2.53 -5.94
N TRP A 68 16.32 1.40 -5.30
CA TRP A 68 15.00 1.08 -4.79
C TRP A 68 14.52 2.11 -3.76
N GLU A 69 15.34 2.40 -2.74
CA GLU A 69 14.99 3.37 -1.70
C GLU A 69 14.80 4.78 -2.26
N ALA A 70 15.65 5.22 -3.19
CA ALA A 70 15.50 6.52 -3.84
C ALA A 70 14.17 6.64 -4.61
N LYS A 71 13.78 5.61 -5.36
CA LYS A 71 12.50 5.59 -6.07
C LYS A 71 11.32 5.51 -5.11
N ARG A 72 11.40 4.66 -4.09
CA ARG A 72 10.36 4.51 -3.07
C ARG A 72 10.09 5.83 -2.36
N GLN A 73 11.14 6.54 -1.93
CA GLN A 73 11.02 7.85 -1.29
C GLN A 73 10.48 8.93 -2.23
N HIS A 74 10.81 8.88 -3.53
CA HIS A 74 10.27 9.81 -4.51
C HIS A 74 8.75 9.67 -4.68
N PHE A 75 8.25 8.44 -4.72
CA PHE A 75 6.81 8.19 -4.92
C PHE A 75 5.98 8.29 -3.65
N PHE A 76 6.49 7.81 -2.52
CA PHE A 76 5.73 7.70 -1.27
C PHE A 76 6.09 8.77 -0.24
N GLY A 77 7.01 9.68 -0.56
CA GLY A 77 7.60 10.61 0.41
C GLY A 77 8.55 9.89 1.37
N LYS A 78 9.32 10.67 2.15
CA LYS A 78 10.10 10.10 3.25
C LYS A 78 9.17 9.94 4.45
N LYS A 79 9.25 8.80 5.16
CA LYS A 79 8.65 8.68 6.50
C LYS A 79 9.29 9.73 7.40
N GLY A 80 8.57 10.83 7.63
CA GLY A 80 9.05 12.00 8.36
C GLY A 80 8.52 13.32 7.79
N ASP A 81 8.14 13.34 6.52
CA ASP A 81 7.56 14.49 5.85
C ASP A 81 6.04 14.23 5.74
N ALA A 82 5.33 14.55 6.81
CA ALA A 82 3.87 14.49 6.90
C ALA A 82 3.19 15.39 5.86
#